data_AF-A0A369JSD2-F1
#
_entry.id   AF-A0A369JSD2-F1
#
_cell.length_a   1.000
_cell.length_b   1.000
_cell.length_c   1.000
_cell.angle_alpha   90.00
_cell.angle_beta   90.00
_cell.angle_gamma   90.00
#
_symmetry.space_group_name_H-M   'P 1'
#
loop_
_entity.id
_entity.type
_entity.pdbx_description
1 polymer ?
#
loop_
_entity_poly.entity_id
_entity_poly.type
_entity_poly.pdbx_seq_one_letter_code
_entity_poly.pdbx_strand_id
1 'polypeptide(L)'
;MDALSTLLAPLASDAKTSRHCVRCHQEYSENTNDNQACKIKHGMSDADGDLHSDYSDTCMITLYCCGKQHLKDEMPTEWCIVASHTTNPEDVMYYDEEEDERDDRGNERVVNCEEFGCMKKRKKPATSSKDKPPAKKIK
;
A
#
# COMPACT_ATOMS: atom_id res chain seq x y z
N MET A 1 -32.92 -19.02 -10.33
CA MET A 1 -32.23 -17.96 -9.58
C MET A 1 -30.70 -18.04 -9.76
N ASP A 2 -30.23 -18.82 -10.73
CA ASP A 2 -28.82 -19.20 -10.84
C ASP A 2 -27.95 -18.20 -11.62
N ALA A 3 -28.53 -17.49 -12.59
CA ALA A 3 -27.78 -16.55 -13.42
C ALA A 3 -27.08 -15.43 -12.61
N LEU A 4 -27.76 -14.91 -11.58
CA LEU A 4 -27.19 -13.89 -10.70
C LEU A 4 -26.05 -14.46 -9.84
N SER A 5 -26.19 -15.70 -9.38
CA SER A 5 -25.16 -16.37 -8.58
C SER A 5 -23.92 -16.68 -9.41
N THR A 6 -24.09 -17.10 -10.66
CA THR A 6 -22.97 -17.31 -11.60
C THR A 6 -22.23 -16.02 -11.93
N LEU A 7 -22.96 -14.90 -12.10
CA LEU A 7 -22.34 -13.58 -12.37
C LEU A 7 -21.58 -13.03 -11.15
N LEU A 8 -22.05 -13.31 -9.94
CA LEU A 8 -21.44 -12.81 -8.70
C LEU A 8 -20.34 -13.74 -8.14
N ALA A 9 -20.23 -14.98 -8.63
CA ALA A 9 -19.25 -15.95 -8.14
C ALA A 9 -17.79 -15.46 -8.26
N PRO A 10 -17.35 -14.80 -9.35
CA PRO A 10 -16.00 -14.23 -9.44
C PRO A 10 -15.75 -13.15 -8.39
N LEU A 11 -16.68 -12.19 -8.25
CA LEU A 11 -16.59 -11.12 -7.25
C LEU A 11 -16.52 -11.68 -5.82
N ALA A 12 -17.29 -12.72 -5.53
CA ALA A 12 -17.26 -13.40 -4.24
C ALA A 12 -15.98 -14.22 -4.00
N SER A 13 -15.33 -14.70 -5.06
CA SER A 13 -14.03 -15.37 -4.99
C SER A 13 -12.92 -14.37 -4.72
N ASP A 14 -12.90 -13.25 -5.45
CA ASP A 14 -11.89 -12.20 -5.29
C ASP A 14 -11.98 -11.51 -3.92
N ALA A 15 -13.20 -11.37 -3.38
CA ALA A 15 -13.44 -10.87 -2.03
C ALA A 15 -12.87 -11.80 -0.93
N LYS A 16 -12.67 -13.10 -1.22
CA LYS A 16 -12.11 -14.06 -0.25
C LYS A 16 -10.58 -14.11 -0.28
N THR A 17 -9.96 -13.66 -1.36
CA THR A 17 -8.50 -13.64 -1.50
C THR A 17 -7.94 -12.33 -0.98
N SER A 18 -7.43 -12.35 0.25
CA SER A 18 -6.60 -11.27 0.80
C SER A 18 -5.18 -11.37 0.24
N ARG A 19 -4.64 -10.24 -0.21
CA ARG A 19 -3.28 -10.06 -0.70
C ARG A 19 -2.56 -9.03 0.17
N HIS A 20 -1.25 -9.17 0.30
CA HIS A 20 -0.41 -8.22 1.03
C HIS A 20 0.12 -7.15 0.06
N CYS A 21 -0.10 -5.87 0.35
CA CYS A 21 0.50 -4.79 -0.41
C CYS A 21 1.95 -4.57 0.01
N VAL A 22 2.91 -4.72 -0.90
CA VAL A 22 4.34 -4.54 -0.58
C VAL A 22 4.76 -3.06 -0.46
N ARG A 23 3.85 -2.13 -0.80
CA ARG A 23 4.04 -0.68 -0.67
C ARG A 23 3.57 -0.13 0.69
N CYS A 24 2.31 -0.38 1.06
CA CYS A 24 1.72 0.12 2.31
C CYS A 24 1.59 -0.93 3.43
N HIS A 25 1.96 -2.18 3.14
CA HIS A 25 1.93 -3.32 4.05
C HIS A 25 0.56 -3.73 4.60
N GLN A 26 -0.52 -3.20 4.02
CA GLN A 26 -1.89 -3.57 4.35
C GLN A 26 -2.35 -4.78 3.54
N GLU A 27 -3.29 -5.53 4.12
CA GLU A 27 -4.04 -6.55 3.39
C GLU A 27 -5.14 -5.91 2.55
N TYR A 28 -5.33 -6.38 1.32
CA TYR A 28 -6.36 -5.91 0.41
C TYR A 28 -6.93 -7.04 -0.43
N SER A 29 -8.14 -6.86 -0.95
CA SER A 29 -8.73 -7.73 -1.97
C SER A 29 -8.83 -6.98 -3.29
N GLU A 30 -8.80 -7.71 -4.41
CA GLU A 30 -8.83 -7.09 -5.75
C GLU A 30 -10.11 -6.28 -5.99
N ASN A 31 -11.23 -6.68 -5.39
CA ASN A 31 -12.50 -5.95 -5.49
C ASN A 31 -12.48 -4.55 -4.83
N THR A 32 -11.52 -4.28 -3.92
CA THR A 32 -11.34 -2.98 -3.27
C THR A 32 -10.05 -2.29 -3.72
N ASN A 33 -9.34 -2.84 -4.71
CA ASN A 33 -8.05 -2.33 -5.17
C ASN A 33 -8.20 -1.30 -6.30
N ASP A 34 -8.90 -0.20 -6.04
CA ASP A 34 -9.01 0.89 -7.00
C ASP A 34 -7.69 1.70 -7.10
N ASN A 35 -7.64 2.67 -8.02
CA ASN A 35 -6.48 3.54 -8.24
C ASN A 35 -6.20 4.54 -7.11
N GLN A 36 -6.98 4.52 -6.04
CA GLN A 36 -6.87 5.39 -4.87
C GLN A 36 -6.81 4.59 -3.56
N ALA A 37 -6.76 3.26 -3.61
CA ALA A 37 -6.90 2.39 -2.44
C ALA A 37 -5.65 2.42 -1.54
N CYS A 38 -4.46 2.37 -2.13
CA CYS A 38 -3.19 2.47 -1.43
C CYS A 38 -2.84 3.93 -1.19
N LYS A 39 -3.03 4.38 0.06
CA LYS A 39 -2.71 5.75 0.50
C LYS A 39 -1.60 5.75 1.54
N ILE A 40 -0.52 6.48 1.26
CA ILE A 40 0.62 6.66 2.17
C ILE A 40 0.80 8.14 2.41
N LYS A 41 0.81 8.53 3.69
CA LYS A 41 0.98 9.93 4.10
C LYS A 41 2.41 10.39 3.90
N HIS A 42 2.59 11.69 3.76
CA HIS A 42 3.91 12.30 3.93
C HIS A 42 4.52 11.93 5.30
N GLY A 43 5.82 11.72 5.29
CA GLY A 43 6.70 11.68 6.45
C GLY A 43 6.70 12.98 7.24
N MET A 44 7.26 12.95 8.44
CA MET A 44 7.35 14.16 9.28
C MET A 44 8.45 15.12 8.81
N SER A 45 9.43 14.60 8.07
CA SER A 45 10.57 15.29 7.46
C SER A 45 10.33 15.67 5.98
N ASP A 46 9.31 15.09 5.34
CA ASP A 46 9.02 15.18 3.90
C ASP A 46 8.50 16.55 3.41
N ALA A 47 8.58 17.60 4.23
CA ALA A 47 8.23 18.97 3.84
C ALA A 47 9.38 19.68 3.10
N ASP A 48 10.52 19.01 2.93
CA ASP A 48 11.62 19.47 2.10
C ASP A 48 11.28 19.30 0.62
N GLY A 49 11.63 20.34 -0.15
CA GLY A 49 11.36 20.39 -1.57
C GLY A 49 12.02 21.60 -2.21
N ASP A 50 12.13 21.58 -3.53
CA ASP A 50 12.69 22.72 -4.25
C ASP A 50 11.67 23.85 -4.38
N LEU A 51 12.10 25.06 -4.01
CA LEU A 51 11.31 26.26 -4.25
C LEU A 51 11.56 26.78 -5.66
N HIS A 52 10.48 27.10 -6.35
CA HIS A 52 10.49 27.73 -7.66
C HIS A 52 9.57 28.94 -7.63
N SER A 53 10.09 30.12 -7.99
CA SER A 53 9.26 31.30 -8.21
C SER A 53 8.76 31.31 -9.65
N ASP A 54 7.45 31.44 -9.84
CA ASP A 54 6.95 31.83 -11.15
C ASP A 54 7.15 33.34 -11.38
N TYR A 55 6.97 33.79 -12.62
CA TYR A 55 7.08 35.22 -12.99
C TYR A 55 5.98 36.10 -12.34
N SER A 56 5.08 35.52 -11.53
CA SER A 56 3.93 36.18 -10.89
C SER A 56 4.06 36.27 -9.36
N ASP A 57 5.29 36.35 -8.84
CA ASP A 57 5.60 36.42 -7.40
C ASP A 57 5.05 35.24 -6.57
N THR A 58 4.64 34.15 -7.23
CA THR A 58 4.07 32.99 -6.57
C THR A 58 5.16 31.95 -6.37
N CYS A 59 5.37 31.54 -5.12
CA CYS A 59 6.35 30.53 -4.77
C CYS A 59 5.70 29.15 -4.76
N MET A 60 6.14 28.28 -5.65
CA MET A 60 5.79 26.87 -5.65
C MET A 60 6.89 26.07 -4.92
N ILE A 61 6.51 24.99 -4.24
CA ILE A 61 7.41 23.99 -3.69
C ILE A 61 7.13 22.64 -4.36
N THR A 62 8.18 21.97 -4.83
CA THR A 62 8.13 20.60 -5.34
C THR A 62 8.67 19.65 -4.27
N LEU A 63 7.85 18.79 -3.68
CA LEU A 63 8.31 17.89 -2.61
C LEU A 63 9.20 16.77 -3.15
N TYR A 64 10.35 16.53 -2.51
CA TYR A 64 11.27 15.45 -2.92
C TYR A 64 10.64 14.06 -2.78
N CYS A 65 9.77 13.85 -1.79
CA CYS A 65 9.18 12.53 -1.53
C CYS A 65 8.22 12.02 -2.63
N CYS A 66 7.68 12.89 -3.50
CA CYS A 66 6.73 12.48 -4.53
C CYS A 66 6.68 13.35 -5.79
N GLY A 67 7.52 14.39 -5.88
CA GLY A 67 7.54 15.34 -7.00
C GLY A 67 6.27 16.21 -7.13
N LYS A 68 5.35 16.17 -6.15
CA LYS A 68 4.13 16.98 -6.21
C LYS A 68 4.45 18.44 -5.92
N GLN A 69 3.78 19.33 -6.66
CA GLN A 69 3.93 20.77 -6.54
C GLN A 69 2.76 21.40 -5.77
N HIS A 70 3.06 22.35 -4.90
CA HIS A 70 2.05 23.14 -4.17
C HIS A 70 2.52 24.57 -4.00
N LEU A 71 1.57 25.45 -3.68
CA LEU A 71 1.91 26.79 -3.23
C LEU A 71 2.61 26.71 -1.88
N LYS A 72 3.70 27.45 -1.69
CA LYS A 72 4.50 27.46 -0.45
C LYS A 72 3.65 27.76 0.79
N ASP A 73 2.64 28.61 0.65
CA ASP A 73 1.75 29.03 1.74
C ASP A 73 0.56 28.09 1.93
N GLU A 74 0.41 27.06 1.09
CA GLU A 74 -0.61 26.02 1.23
C GLU A 74 0.01 24.76 1.83
N MET A 75 -0.75 24.09 2.71
CA MET A 75 -0.33 22.79 3.20
C MET A 75 -0.34 21.77 2.04
N PRO A 76 0.70 20.94 1.92
CA PRO A 76 0.67 19.82 1.00
C PRO A 76 -0.53 18.92 1.27
N THR A 77 -0.99 18.22 0.24
CA THR A 77 -2.02 17.18 0.42
C THR A 77 -1.59 16.20 1.50
N GLU A 78 -2.51 15.66 2.30
CA GLU A 78 -2.17 14.71 3.38
C GLU A 78 -1.41 13.46 2.86
N TRP A 79 -1.60 13.12 1.58
CA TRP A 79 -1.14 11.87 0.98
C TRP A 79 0.01 12.09 -0.01
N CYS A 80 1.14 11.46 0.29
CA CYS A 80 2.30 11.40 -0.59
C CYS A 80 2.02 10.49 -1.79
N ILE A 81 1.58 9.26 -1.52
CA ILE A 81 1.25 8.27 -2.55
C ILE A 81 -0.23 7.96 -2.49
N VAL A 82 -0.86 7.98 -3.67
CA VAL A 82 -2.24 7.53 -3.88
C VAL A 82 -2.27 6.71 -5.17
N ALA A 83 -2.45 5.40 -5.03
CA ALA A 83 -2.37 4.44 -6.13
C ALA A 83 -3.14 3.16 -5.81
N SER A 84 -3.17 2.19 -6.73
CA SER A 84 -3.56 0.82 -6.41
C SER A 84 -2.51 0.14 -5.52
N HIS A 85 -2.97 -0.76 -4.66
CA HIS A 85 -2.12 -1.73 -3.98
C HIS A 85 -1.42 -2.62 -5.01
N THR A 86 -0.18 -3.01 -4.71
CA THR A 86 0.62 -3.92 -5.54
C THR A 86 1.23 -5.00 -4.67
N THR A 87 1.39 -6.19 -5.24
CA THR A 87 2.20 -7.29 -4.65
C THR A 87 3.60 -7.34 -5.25
N ASN A 88 3.87 -6.55 -6.29
CA ASN A 88 5.15 -6.53 -6.99
C ASN A 88 6.08 -5.46 -6.35
N PRO A 89 7.22 -5.86 -5.77
CA PRO A 89 8.18 -4.91 -5.19
C PRO A 89 8.81 -4.00 -6.25
N GLU A 90 8.91 -4.44 -7.51
CA GLU A 90 9.49 -3.63 -8.60
C GLU A 90 8.61 -2.43 -8.97
N ASP A 91 7.32 -2.45 -8.60
CA ASP A 91 6.40 -1.31 -8.79
C ASP A 91 6.48 -0.29 -7.64
N VAL A 92 7.46 -0.42 -6.75
CA VAL A 92 7.60 0.38 -5.54
C VAL A 92 8.98 1.04 -5.49
N MET A 93 8.96 2.38 -5.48
CA MET A 93 10.11 3.19 -5.11
C MET A 93 10.22 3.20 -3.59
N TYR A 94 11.11 2.36 -3.06
CA TYR A 94 11.40 2.31 -1.64
C TYR A 94 12.31 3.48 -1.24
N TYR A 95 12.20 3.90 0.02
CA TYR A 95 13.10 4.92 0.55
C TYR A 95 14.53 4.39 0.63
N ASP A 96 15.48 5.16 0.10
CA ASP A 96 16.91 4.88 0.21
C ASP A 96 17.62 6.09 0.85
N GLU A 97 18.23 5.88 2.01
CA GLU A 97 18.97 6.93 2.73
C GLU A 97 20.36 7.18 2.11
N GLU A 98 20.91 6.19 1.38
CA GLU A 98 22.24 6.26 0.76
C GLU A 98 22.22 6.90 -0.63
N GLU A 99 21.04 7.16 -1.21
CA GLU A 99 20.93 7.95 -2.44
C GLU A 99 21.21 9.43 -2.16
N ASP A 100 22.42 9.85 -2.55
CA ASP A 100 22.94 11.22 -2.42
C ASP A 100 22.17 12.25 -3.25
N GLU A 101 21.38 11.79 -4.24
CA GLU A 101 20.55 12.64 -5.09
C GLU A 101 19.22 12.92 -4.38
N ARG A 102 19.07 14.16 -3.91
CA ARG A 102 17.95 14.59 -3.06
C ARG A 102 16.57 14.33 -3.67
N ASP A 103 16.50 14.22 -4.99
CA ASP A 103 15.27 14.16 -5.77
C ASP A 103 14.66 12.75 -5.85
N ASP A 104 15.42 11.68 -5.56
CA ASP A 104 14.99 10.29 -5.78
C ASP A 104 14.86 9.44 -4.50
N ARG A 105 15.15 10.03 -3.33
CA ARG A 105 15.10 9.33 -2.03
C ARG A 105 13.73 8.69 -1.70
N GLY A 106 12.66 9.03 -2.41
CA GLY A 106 11.33 8.48 -2.18
C GLY A 106 10.71 8.95 -0.86
N ASN A 107 9.67 8.25 -0.39
CA ASN A 107 8.97 8.58 0.85
C ASN A 107 9.43 7.66 2.00
N GLU A 108 9.88 8.24 3.13
CA GLU A 108 10.44 7.52 4.29
C GLU A 108 9.53 6.42 4.88
N ARG A 109 8.22 6.46 4.58
CA ARG A 109 7.23 5.47 5.04
C ARG A 109 7.05 4.31 4.08
N VAL A 110 7.68 4.37 2.90
CA VAL A 110 7.69 3.30 1.90
C VAL A 110 8.95 2.47 2.13
N VAL A 111 8.83 1.54 3.06
CA VAL A 111 9.92 0.62 3.45
C VAL A 111 9.66 -0.78 2.90
N ASN A 112 10.72 -1.58 2.77
CA ASN A 112 10.56 -2.96 2.32
C ASN A 112 9.85 -3.84 3.37
N CYS A 113 9.40 -5.03 2.97
CA CYS A 113 8.66 -5.93 3.87
C CYS A 113 9.50 -6.46 5.05
N GLU A 114 10.83 -6.47 4.94
CA GLU A 114 11.74 -6.94 5.98
C GLU A 114 11.83 -5.90 7.11
N GLU A 115 12.03 -4.63 6.74
CA GLU A 115 12.02 -3.47 7.62
C GLU A 115 10.65 -3.27 8.28
N PHE A 116 9.55 -3.40 7.53
CA PHE A 116 8.21 -3.33 8.11
C PHE A 116 7.88 -4.52 9.03
N GLY A 117 8.58 -5.65 8.85
CA GLY A 117 8.39 -6.86 9.66
C GLY A 117 7.18 -7.71 9.27
N CYS A 118 6.81 -7.72 7.98
CA CYS A 118 5.65 -8.48 7.47
C CYS A 118 5.77 -9.99 7.72
N MET A 119 6.99 -10.52 7.65
CA MET A 119 7.23 -11.95 7.84
C MET A 119 6.94 -12.44 9.27
N LYS A 120 6.94 -11.55 10.27
CA LYS A 120 6.65 -11.89 11.67
C LYS A 120 5.16 -12.11 11.95
N LYS A 121 4.27 -11.71 11.03
CA LYS A 121 2.81 -11.68 11.23
C LYS A 121 2.03 -12.84 10.61
N ARG A 122 2.67 -13.85 10.00
CA ARG A 122 1.97 -15.05 9.49
C ARG A 122 1.44 -15.89 10.67
N LYS A 123 0.31 -15.48 11.27
CA LYS A 123 -0.54 -16.40 12.03
C LYS A 123 -0.96 -17.50 11.07
N LYS A 124 -0.57 -18.74 11.38
CA LYS A 124 -0.99 -19.94 10.64
C LYS A 124 -2.51 -19.87 10.43
N PRO A 125 -3.02 -20.13 9.21
CA PRO A 125 -4.45 -20.27 9.02
C PRO A 125 -4.95 -21.36 9.98
N ALA A 126 -6.01 -21.06 10.72
CA ALA A 126 -6.64 -22.04 11.61
C ALA A 126 -7.08 -23.23 10.77
N THR A 127 -6.34 -24.33 10.82
CA THR A 127 -6.77 -25.60 10.24
C THR A 127 -8.02 -26.01 11.00
N SER A 128 -9.18 -25.86 10.38
CA SER A 128 -10.41 -26.47 10.86
C SER A 128 -10.23 -27.99 10.79
N SER A 129 -9.76 -28.57 11.88
CA SER A 129 -9.75 -30.01 12.10
C SER A 129 -11.19 -30.49 12.33
N LYS A 130 -11.99 -30.57 11.25
CA LYS A 130 -13.14 -31.46 11.18
C LYS A 130 -12.68 -32.68 10.39
N ASP A 131 -12.35 -33.75 11.11
CA ASP A 131 -12.66 -35.14 10.76
C ASP A 131 -11.94 -36.07 11.74
N LYS A 132 -12.61 -36.32 12.88
CA LYS A 132 -12.27 -37.43 13.77
C LYS A 132 -13.26 -38.55 13.44
N PRO A 133 -12.85 -39.68 12.84
CA PRO A 133 -13.75 -40.79 12.60
C PRO A 133 -14.17 -41.44 13.94
N PRO A 134 -15.39 -41.97 14.05
CA PRO A 134 -15.91 -42.50 15.31
C PRO A 134 -15.16 -43.77 15.72
N ALA A 135 -14.78 -43.83 16.99
CA ALA A 135 -14.16 -44.99 17.60
C ALA A 135 -15.12 -46.19 17.59
N LYS A 136 -14.72 -47.28 16.94
CA LYS A 136 -15.41 -48.58 17.00
C LYS A 136 -15.35 -49.11 18.44
N LYS A 137 -16.52 -49.34 19.05
CA LYS A 137 -16.63 -50.16 20.27
C LYS A 137 -16.42 -51.62 19.88
N ILE A 138 -15.41 -52.26 20.45
CA ILE A 138 -15.24 -53.71 20.43
C ILE A 138 -16.02 -54.27 21.63
N LYS A 139 -16.82 -55.30 21.36
CA LYS A 139 -17.63 -56.06 22.34
C LYS A 139 -16.75 -56.93 23.23
#